data_AF-A0A1J7C4L4-F1
#
_entry.id   AF-A0A1J7C4L4-F1
#
_cell.length_a   1.000
_cell.length_b   1.000
_cell.length_c   1.000
_cell.angle_alpha   90.00
_cell.angle_beta   90.00
_cell.angle_gamma   90.00
#
_symmetry.space_group_name_H-M   'P 1'
#
loop_
_entity.id
_entity.type
_entity.pdbx_description
1 polymer ?
#
loop_
_entity_poly.entity_id
_entity_poly.type
_entity_poly.pdbx_seq_one_letter_code
_entity_poly.pdbx_strand_id
1 'polypeptide(L)' 'MLERAAVTYPDARIEGLAVQSMASRAGTQELRISVEQDPVFGPLILLGDGESDWRAGGGSAAAA' A
#
# COMPACT_ATOMS: atom_id res chain seq x y z
N MET A 1 -19.84 9.36 0.43
CA MET A 1 -18.63 8.97 -0.35
C MET A 1 -19.01 8.71 -1.80
N LEU A 2 -19.96 7.81 -2.07
CA LEU A 2 -20.49 7.60 -3.43
C LEU A 2 -21.06 8.88 -4.06
N GLU A 3 -21.82 9.68 -3.32
CA GLU A 3 -22.31 10.98 -3.82
C GLU A 3 -21.17 11.92 -4.24
N ARG A 4 -20.08 11.97 -3.47
CA ARG A 4 -18.90 12.76 -3.85
C ARG A 4 -18.26 12.22 -5.12
N ALA A 5 -18.09 10.90 -5.23
CA ALA A 5 -17.57 10.27 -6.43
C ALA A 5 -18.44 10.55 -7.66
N ALA A 6 -19.77 10.51 -7.53
CA ALA A 6 -20.71 10.80 -8.61
C ALA A 6 -20.64 12.27 -9.09
N VAL A 7 -20.34 13.22 -8.20
CA VAL A 7 -20.18 14.63 -8.57
C VAL A 7 -18.80 14.88 -9.19
N THR A 8 -17.73 14.29 -8.66
CA THR A 8 -16.36 14.55 -9.10
C THR A 8 -15.97 13.74 -10.35
N TYR A 9 -16.47 12.51 -10.47
CA TYR A 9 -16.19 11.58 -11.56
C TYR A 9 -17.50 10.94 -12.03
N PRO A 10 -18.35 11.70 -12.77
CA PRO A 10 -19.70 11.26 -13.13
C PRO A 10 -19.73 9.99 -13.99
N ASP A 11 -18.68 9.72 -14.77
CA ASP A 11 -18.57 8.52 -15.60
C ASP A 11 -17.95 7.31 -14.86
N ALA A 12 -17.54 7.47 -13.60
CA ALA A 12 -16.94 6.38 -12.83
C ALA A 12 -17.99 5.33 -12.47
N ARG A 13 -17.73 4.07 -12.83
CA ARG A 13 -18.56 2.92 -12.45
C ARG A 13 -17.96 2.24 -11.22
N ILE A 14 -18.69 2.25 -10.10
CA ILE A 14 -18.29 1.56 -8.87
C ILE A 14 -19.03 0.23 -8.82
N GLU A 15 -18.29 -0.87 -9.01
CA GLU A 15 -18.88 -2.23 -9.08
C GLU A 15 -19.17 -2.85 -7.71
N GLY A 16 -18.53 -2.34 -6.65
CA GLY A 16 -18.71 -2.85 -5.29
C GLY A 16 -17.82 -2.16 -4.27
N LEU A 17 -18.01 -2.52 -3.00
CA LEU A 17 -17.21 -2.02 -1.88
C LEU A 17 -16.75 -3.21 -1.03
N ALA A 18 -15.45 -3.24 -0.73
CA ALA A 18 -14.91 -4.13 0.29
C ALA A 18 -14.99 -3.42 1.65
N VAL A 19 -15.75 -4.00 2.59
CA VAL A 19 -15.86 -3.49 3.96
C VAL A 19 -15.05 -4.39 4.88
N GLN A 20 -14.15 -3.79 5.66
CA GLN A 20 -13.31 -4.49 6.63
C GLN A 20 -13.48 -3.87 8.01
N SER A 21 -13.33 -4.69 9.06
CA SER A 21 -13.24 -4.19 10.42
C SER A 21 -12.02 -3.29 10.57
N MET A 22 -12.16 -2.18 11.31
CA MET A 22 -11.00 -1.36 11.67
C MET A 22 -10.07 -2.17 12.57
N ALA A 23 -8.80 -2.28 12.16
CA ALA A 23 -7.76 -2.77 13.06
C ALA A 23 -7.57 -1.80 14.23
N SER A 24 -7.29 -2.34 15.43
CA SER A 24 -6.91 -1.51 16.57
C SER A 24 -5.57 -0.82 16.27
N ARG A 25 -5.55 0.52 16.29
CA ARG A 25 -4.36 1.33 15.93
C ARG A 25 -3.69 2.02 17.11
N ALA A 26 -4.25 1.93 18.32
CA ALA A 26 -3.72 2.65 19.47
C ALA A 26 -2.34 2.08 19.84
N GLY A 27 -1.30 2.91 19.70
CA GLY A 27 0.09 2.55 20.02
C GLY A 27 0.77 1.61 19.01
N THR A 28 0.16 1.36 17.84
CA THR A 28 0.75 0.50 16.81
C THR A 28 1.51 1.32 15.76
N GLN A 29 2.59 0.77 15.22
CA GLN A 29 3.30 1.35 14.08
C GLN A 29 2.83 0.70 12.77
N GLU A 30 2.70 1.51 11.73
CA GLU A 30 2.45 1.02 10.38
C GLU A 30 3.75 0.45 9.79
N LEU A 31 3.69 -0.76 9.25
CA LEU A 31 4.78 -1.39 8.50
C LEU A 31 4.27 -1.76 7.12
N ARG A 32 4.98 -1.31 6.10
CA ARG A 32 4.74 -1.71 4.72
C ARG A 32 5.72 -2.81 4.34
N ILE A 33 5.20 -3.87 3.73
CA ILE A 33 5.99 -5.00 3.21
C ILE A 33 5.69 -5.15 1.73
N SER A 34 6.72 -5.25 0.90
CA SER A 34 6.61 -5.64 -0.51
C SER A 34 7.49 -6.86 -0.78
N VAL A 35 7.07 -7.69 -1.72
CA VAL A 35 7.86 -8.84 -2.19
C VAL A 35 8.04 -8.67 -3.69
N GLU A 36 9.29 -8.61 -4.12
CA GLU A 36 9.66 -8.39 -5.52
C GLU A 36 10.54 -9.53 -6.01
N GLN A 37 10.42 -9.88 -7.30
CA GLN A 37 11.28 -10.89 -7.91
C GLN A 37 12.47 -10.19 -8.56
N ASP A 38 13.66 -10.37 -7.98
CA ASP A 38 14.91 -9.94 -8.58
C ASP A 38 15.51 -11.06 -9.45
N PRO A 39 15.96 -10.77 -10.69
CA PRO A 39 16.47 -11.78 -11.61
C PRO A 39 17.79 -12.43 -11.18
N VAL A 40 18.53 -11.86 -10.22
CA VAL A 40 19.81 -12.37 -9.71
C VAL A 40 19.65 -13.01 -8.34
N PHE A 41 18.93 -12.35 -7.43
CA PHE A 41 18.83 -12.76 -6.03
C PHE A 41 17.55 -13.54 -5.71
N GLY A 42 16.56 -13.54 -6.60
CA GLY A 42 15.25 -14.15 -6.34
C GLY A 42 14.32 -13.23 -5.53
N PRO A 43 13.45 -13.76 -4.66
CA PRO A 43 12.46 -12.96 -3.96
C PRO A 43 13.10 -12.01 -2.95
N LEU A 44 12.96 -10.71 -3.18
CA LEU A 44 13.39 -9.63 -2.31
C LEU A 44 12.24 -9.17 -1.41
N ILE A 45 12.45 -9.17 -0.09
CA ILE A 45 11.49 -8.60 0.87
C ILE A 45 11.92 -7.18 1.21
N LEU A 46 11.04 -6.22 0.94
CA LEU A 46 11.24 -4.79 1.21
C LEU A 46 10.38 -4.37 2.39
N LEU A 47 11.00 -3.69 3.36
CA LEU A 47 10.35 -3.17 4.56
C LEU A 47 10.50 -1.65 4.61
N GLY A 48 9.42 -0.94 4.94
CA GLY A 48 9.46 0.53 5.08
C GLY A 48 8.30 1.10 5.88
N ASP A 49 8.46 2.36 6.30
CA ASP A 49 7.43 3.16 6.94
C ASP A 49 6.93 4.28 6.01
N GLY A 50 5.61 4.53 6.03
CA GLY A 50 5.00 5.66 5.33
C GLY A 50 4.85 5.53 3.80
N GLU A 51 4.56 6.68 3.16
CA GLU A 51 4.26 6.83 1.73
C GLU A 51 5.51 7.15 0.90
N SER A 52 6.68 6.66 1.31
CA SER A 52 7.90 6.83 0.52
C SER A 52 7.83 5.89 -0.70
N ASP A 53 8.12 6.42 -1.90
CA ASP A 53 8.31 5.59 -3.08
C ASP A 53 9.47 4.62 -2.80
N TRP A 54 9.19 3.33 -2.87
CA TRP A 54 10.16 2.29 -2.52
C TRP A 54 11.38 2.28 -3.48
N ARG A 55 11.23 2.85 -4.69
CA ARG A 55 12.31 3.07 -5.68
C ARG A 55 13.02 4.40 -5.55
N ALA A 56 12.48 5.37 -4.81
CA ALA A 56 13.14 6.64 -4.57
C ALA A 56 14.27 6.41 -3.55
N GLY A 57 15.49 6.28 -4.07
CA GLY A 57 16.66 5.85 -3.32
C GLY A 57 16.81 6.55 -1.97
N GLY A 58 16.76 5.77 -0.89
CA GLY A 58 17.25 6.22 0.41
C GLY A 58 16.78 5.46 1.65
N GLY A 59 15.70 4.67 1.61
CA GLY A 59 15.07 4.19 2.85
C GLY A 59 14.53 2.77 2.93
N SER A 60 14.82 1.87 1.97
CA SER A 60 14.37 0.48 2.06
C SER A 60 15.48 -0.43 2.55
N ALA A 61 15.23 -1.14 3.66
CA ALA A 61 16.08 -2.25 4.08
C ALA A 61 15.62 -3.52 3.37
N ALA A 62 16.54 -4.16 2.63
CA ALA A 62 16.33 -5.45 1.99
C ALA A 62 16.78 -6.58 2.93
N ALA A 63 15.91 -7.58 3.12
CA ALA A 63 16.30 -8.87 3.70
C ALA A 63 16.28 -9.94 2.61
N ALA A 64 17.37 -10.73 2.53
CA ALA A 64 17.53 -11.87 1.63
C ALA A 64 17.33 -13.19 2.39
#